data_AF-A0A7S0U6Z0-F1
#
_entry.id   AF-A0A7S0U6Z0-F1
#
_cell.length_a   1.000
_cell.length_b   1.000
_cell.length_c   1.000
_cell.angle_alpha   90.00
_cell.angle_beta   90.00
_cell.angle_gamma   90.00
#
_symmetry.space_group_name_H-M   'P 1'
#
loop_
_entity.id
_entity.type
_entity.pdbx_description
1 polymer ?
#
loop_
_entity_poly.entity_id
_entity_poly.type
_entity_poly.pdbx_seq_one_letter_code
_entity_poly.pdbx_strand_id
1 'polypeptide(L)'
;AVMISFGGVLGKMSLFELLIMSILEIILYGLNIGIASTLGLEDAGGSIVIHTFGAYFGLAVCATHRSWASTPDFKFASTVDHDIFSMIGTLVLWINWPAFNGVLTGNRQETSIVNTVLSLTGS
;
A
#
# COMPACT_ATOMS: atom_id res chain seq x y z
N ALA A 1 1.92 3.38 -3.17
CA ALA A 1 2.96 2.35 -3.13
C ALA A 1 3.79 2.48 -1.84
N VAL A 2 4.52 3.59 -1.64
CA VAL A 2 5.46 3.77 -0.50
C VAL A 2 4.89 3.42 0.88
N MET A 3 3.69 3.88 1.21
CA MET A 3 3.07 3.55 2.52
C MET A 3 2.73 2.06 2.69
N ILE A 4 2.50 1.34 1.58
CA ILE A 4 2.28 -0.12 1.59
C ILE A 4 3.63 -0.81 1.83
N SER A 5 4.68 -0.38 1.12
CA SER A 5 6.05 -0.87 1.31
C SER A 5 6.55 -0.64 2.72
N PHE A 6 6.26 0.53 3.30
CA PHE A 6 6.55 0.86 4.69
C PHE A 6 5.95 -0.16 5.66
N GLY A 7 4.74 -0.65 5.40
CA GLY A 7 4.12 -1.72 6.19
C GLY A 7 4.97 -3.00 6.26
N GLY A 8 5.68 -3.34 5.17
CA GLY A 8 6.56 -4.52 5.12
C GLY A 8 7.83 -4.41 5.99
N VAL A 9 8.22 -3.18 6.36
CA VAL A 9 9.44 -2.87 7.11
C VAL A 9 9.17 -2.09 8.40
N LEU A 10 7.89 -1.97 8.78
CA LEU A 10 7.44 -1.15 9.92
C LEU A 10 8.18 -1.53 11.20
N GLY A 11 8.73 -0.52 11.87
CA GLY A 11 9.49 -0.67 13.11
C GLY A 11 10.93 -1.15 12.93
N LYS A 12 11.34 -1.65 11.76
CA LYS A 12 12.65 -2.29 11.56
C LYS A 12 13.71 -1.41 10.92
N MET A 13 13.30 -0.33 10.24
CA MET A 13 14.18 0.63 9.57
C MET A 13 14.21 1.99 10.28
N SER A 14 15.36 2.64 10.30
CA SER A 14 15.53 4.03 10.72
C SER A 14 14.85 5.00 9.76
N LEU A 15 14.56 6.23 10.22
CA LEU A 15 13.97 7.27 9.37
C LEU A 15 14.81 7.58 8.11
N PHE A 16 16.14 7.51 8.23
CA PHE A 16 17.04 7.74 7.10
C PHE A 16 16.95 6.62 6.06
N GLU A 17 16.90 5.36 6.49
CA GLU A 17 16.71 4.22 5.60
C GLU A 17 15.32 4.26 4.93
N LEU A 18 14.28 4.67 5.66
CA LEU A 18 12.94 4.88 5.11
C LEU A 18 12.91 5.99 4.05
N LEU A 19 13.66 7.07 4.25
CA LEU A 19 13.78 8.15 3.27
C LEU A 19 14.45 7.65 1.98
N ILE A 20 15.56 6.91 2.10
CA ILE A 20 16.26 6.33 0.94
C ILE A 20 15.33 5.37 0.20
N MET A 21 14.68 4.47 0.92
CA MET A 21 13.75 3.50 0.35
C MET A 21 12.60 4.19 -0.40
N SER A 22 12.04 5.26 0.18
CA SER A 22 10.97 6.05 -0.45
C SER A 22 11.43 6.70 -1.77
N ILE A 23 12.62 7.31 -1.80
CA ILE A 23 13.16 7.94 -3.01
C ILE A 23 13.36 6.91 -4.12
N LEU A 24 13.96 5.76 -3.79
CA LEU A 24 14.18 4.67 -4.75
C LEU A 24 12.86 4.10 -5.26
N GLU A 25 11.89 3.88 -4.37
CA GLU A 25 10.59 3.35 -4.74
C GLU A 25 9.83 4.30 -5.66
N ILE A 26 9.87 5.62 -5.45
CA ILE A 26 9.21 6.60 -6.32
C ILE A 26 9.73 6.51 -7.76
N ILE A 27 11.04 6.36 -7.94
CA ILE A 27 11.65 6.21 -9.27
C ILE A 27 11.17 4.92 -9.94
N LEU A 28 11.20 3.80 -9.20
CA LEU A 28 10.79 2.50 -9.72
C LEU A 28 9.28 2.42 -9.99
N TYR A 29 8.47 3.06 -9.16
CA TYR A 29 7.03 3.21 -9.36
C TYR A 29 6.73 3.99 -10.65
N GLY A 30 7.46 5.09 -10.91
CA GLY A 30 7.35 5.84 -12.15
C GLY A 30 7.68 4.99 -13.38
N LEU A 31 8.76 4.20 -13.31
CA LEU A 31 9.12 3.25 -14.36
C LEU A 31 8.03 2.18 -14.56
N ASN A 32 7.50 1.64 -13.46
CA ASN A 32 6.45 0.61 -13.49
C ASN A 32 5.18 1.11 -14.18
N ILE A 33 4.74 2.35 -13.88
CA ILE A 33 3.62 2.98 -14.59
C ILE A 33 3.93 3.15 -16.08
N GLY A 34 5.15 3.59 -16.42
CA GLY A 34 5.58 3.74 -17.81
C GLY A 34 5.45 2.44 -18.59
N ILE A 35 5.94 1.34 -18.02
CA ILE A 35 5.84 -0.01 -18.62
C ILE A 35 4.37 -0.44 -18.72
N ALA A 36 3.59 -0.30 -17.64
CA ALA A 36 2.17 -0.66 -17.64
C ALA A 36 1.38 0.09 -18.73
N SER A 37 1.69 1.37 -18.94
CA SER A 37 1.11 2.19 -20.00
C SER A 37 1.46 1.67 -21.39
N THR A 38 2.73 1.31 -21.65
CA THR A 38 3.14 0.72 -22.93
C THR A 38 2.48 -0.63 -23.23
N LEU A 39 2.09 -1.36 -22.18
CA LEU A 39 1.38 -2.64 -22.28
C LEU A 39 -0.15 -2.47 -22.39
N GLY A 40 -0.67 -1.24 -22.27
CA GLY A 40 -2.10 -0.97 -22.29
C GLY A 40 -2.85 -1.52 -21.08
N LEU A 41 -2.22 -1.59 -19.90
CA LEU A 41 -2.88 -2.06 -18.69
C LEU A 41 -4.02 -1.11 -18.26
N GLU A 42 -5.21 -1.67 -18.04
CA GLU A 42 -6.31 -0.99 -17.35
C GLU A 42 -6.27 -1.33 -15.85
N ASP A 43 -5.78 -0.40 -15.03
CA ASP A 43 -5.65 -0.59 -13.58
C ASP A 43 -6.04 0.66 -12.79
N ALA A 44 -7.28 1.12 -12.99
CA ALA A 44 -7.75 2.39 -12.42
C ALA A 44 -7.71 2.46 -10.88
N GLY A 45 -7.95 1.33 -10.20
CA GLY A 45 -7.82 1.21 -8.75
C GLY A 45 -6.40 0.93 -8.27
N GLY A 46 -5.43 0.80 -9.17
CA GLY A 46 -4.03 0.55 -8.86
C GLY A 46 -3.76 -0.80 -8.18
N SER A 47 -4.61 -1.81 -8.41
CA SER A 47 -4.44 -3.14 -7.79
C SER A 47 -3.09 -3.75 -8.15
N ILE A 48 -2.60 -3.52 -9.37
CA ILE A 48 -1.29 -3.97 -9.84
C ILE A 48 -0.25 -2.89 -9.57
N VAL A 49 -0.43 -1.69 -10.14
CA VAL A 49 0.63 -0.67 -10.17
C VAL A 49 0.88 -0.02 -8.80
N ILE A 50 -0.09 -0.01 -7.89
CA ILE A 50 0.04 0.54 -6.52
C ILE A 50 0.18 -0.57 -5.48
N HIS A 51 -0.83 -1.44 -5.38
CA HIS A 51 -0.94 -2.39 -4.27
C HIS A 51 0.01 -3.58 -4.42
N THR A 52 -0.06 -4.28 -5.54
CA THR A 52 0.83 -5.40 -5.84
C THR A 52 2.29 -4.92 -5.86
N PHE A 53 2.58 -3.86 -6.62
CA PHE A 53 3.92 -3.29 -6.67
C PHE A 53 4.46 -2.92 -5.27
N GLY A 54 3.72 -2.12 -4.49
CA GLY A 54 4.18 -1.69 -3.16
C GLY A 54 4.34 -2.86 -2.19
N ALA A 55 3.42 -3.82 -2.19
CA ALA A 55 3.51 -4.99 -1.32
C ALA A 55 4.77 -5.81 -1.63
N TYR A 56 5.02 -6.15 -2.90
CA TYR A 56 6.19 -6.94 -3.27
C TYR A 56 7.51 -6.16 -3.15
N PHE A 57 7.48 -4.84 -3.40
CA PHE A 57 8.65 -3.99 -3.16
C PHE A 57 9.02 -3.99 -1.67
N GLY A 58 8.06 -3.73 -0.77
CA GLY A 58 8.28 -3.77 0.67
C GLY A 58 8.75 -5.14 1.17
N LEU A 59 8.18 -6.24 0.66
CA LEU A 59 8.63 -7.60 0.98
C LEU A 59 10.05 -7.87 0.48
N ALA A 60 10.41 -7.41 -0.72
CA ALA A 60 11.76 -7.53 -1.26
C ALA A 60 12.77 -6.79 -0.38
N VAL A 61 12.46 -5.55 0.04
CA VAL A 61 13.28 -4.79 1.00
C VAL A 61 13.36 -5.54 2.33
N CYS A 62 12.25 -6.07 2.85
CA CYS A 62 12.27 -6.84 4.09
C CYS A 62 13.17 -8.10 4.00
N ALA A 63 13.16 -8.77 2.85
CA ALA A 63 13.93 -9.98 2.62
C ALA A 63 15.45 -9.76 2.49
N THR A 64 15.92 -8.56 2.14
CA THR A 64 17.36 -8.25 2.12
C THR A 64 17.96 -8.19 3.53
N HIS A 65 17.14 -7.93 4.55
CA HIS A 65 17.54 -7.85 5.95
C HIS A 65 17.28 -9.16 6.72
N ARG A 66 17.94 -10.25 6.31
CA ARG A 66 17.76 -11.61 6.88
C ARG A 66 17.94 -11.69 8.40
N SER A 67 18.73 -10.79 9.00
CA SER A 67 18.95 -10.73 10.44
C SER A 67 17.70 -10.34 11.24
N TRP A 68 16.69 -9.72 10.61
CA TRP A 68 15.42 -9.36 11.25
C TRP A 68 14.54 -10.58 11.58
N ALA A 69 14.80 -11.75 10.98
CA ALA A 69 14.12 -12.98 11.35
C ALA A 69 14.63 -13.54 12.70
N SER A 70 15.83 -13.14 13.11
CA SER A 70 16.53 -13.59 14.32
C SER A 70 16.54 -12.56 15.45
N THR A 71 16.01 -11.35 15.23
CA THR A 71 15.89 -10.34 16.28
C THR A 71 14.81 -10.73 17.28
N PRO A 72 15.11 -10.77 18.60
CA PRO A 72 14.13 -11.10 19.62
C PRO A 72 12.96 -10.11 19.56
N ASP A 73 11.75 -10.63 19.77
CA ASP A 73 10.46 -10.00 19.56
C ASP A 73 10.51 -8.46 19.57
N PHE A 74 10.53 -7.87 18.37
CA PHE A 74 9.92 -6.55 18.22
C PHE A 74 8.53 -6.68 18.86
N LYS A 75 8.25 -5.87 19.88
CA LYS A 75 6.95 -5.87 20.54
C LYS A 75 5.92 -5.31 19.57
N PHE A 76 5.47 -6.15 18.63
CA PHE A 76 4.30 -5.91 17.78
C PHE A 76 2.99 -6.05 18.58
N ALA A 77 3.08 -6.14 19.91
CA ALA A 77 1.94 -6.11 20.80
C ALA A 77 1.31 -4.72 20.76
N SER A 78 0.01 -4.67 20.49
CA SER A 78 -0.80 -3.47 20.60
C SER A 78 -1.38 -3.33 22.02
N THR A 79 -1.90 -2.14 22.30
CA THR A 79 -2.80 -1.88 23.43
C THR A 79 -4.12 -1.39 22.85
N VAL A 80 -5.17 -1.33 23.66
CA VAL A 80 -6.48 -0.81 23.25
C VAL A 80 -6.36 0.58 22.62
N ASP A 81 -5.54 1.47 23.18
CA ASP A 81 -5.34 2.82 22.64
C ASP A 81 -4.68 2.81 21.26
N HIS A 82 -3.69 1.94 21.04
CA HIS A 82 -3.06 1.76 19.72
C HIS A 82 -4.06 1.22 18.70
N ASP A 83 -4.90 0.25 19.10
CA ASP A 83 -5.90 -0.36 18.23
C ASP A 83 -7.01 0.64 17.88
N ILE A 84 -7.47 1.46 18.83
CA ILE A 84 -8.42 2.54 18.55
C ILE A 84 -7.83 3.53 17.53
N PHE A 85 -6.56 3.92 17.68
CA PHE A 85 -5.90 4.81 16.73
C PHE A 85 -5.76 4.16 15.34
N SER A 86 -5.44 2.87 15.29
CA SER A 86 -5.42 2.08 14.04
C SER A 86 -6.80 2.05 13.37
N MET A 87 -7.87 1.85 14.14
CA MET A 87 -9.24 1.82 13.63
C MET A 87 -9.69 3.16 13.04
N ILE A 88 -9.22 4.29 13.57
CA ILE A 88 -9.45 5.61 12.95
C ILE A 88 -8.86 5.63 11.53
N GLY A 89 -7.61 5.17 11.38
CA GLY A 89 -6.96 5.04 10.07
C GLY A 89 -7.73 4.10 9.13
N THR A 90 -8.16 2.95 9.64
CA THR A 90 -8.98 1.98 8.89
C THR A 90 -10.27 2.61 8.36
N LEU A 91 -11.01 3.36 9.19
CA LEU A 91 -12.26 4.01 8.77
C LEU A 91 -12.01 5.13 7.76
N VAL A 92 -10.98 5.94 7.94
CA VAL A 92 -10.60 6.98 6.97
C VAL A 92 -10.29 6.35 5.62
N LEU A 93 -9.55 5.25 5.59
CA LEU A 93 -9.27 4.51 4.37
C LEU A 93 -10.56 3.93 3.75
N TRP A 94 -11.34 3.19 4.54
CA TRP A 94 -12.55 2.50 4.08
C TRP A 94 -13.57 3.46 3.45
N ILE A 95 -13.82 4.60 4.09
CA ILE A 95 -14.78 5.61 3.61
C ILE A 95 -14.29 6.28 2.30
N ASN A 96 -12.98 6.50 2.16
CA ASN A 96 -12.42 7.18 0.99
C ASN A 96 -12.05 6.23 -0.17
N TRP A 97 -12.02 4.92 0.06
CA TRP A 97 -11.62 3.95 -0.96
C TRP A 97 -12.50 3.94 -2.23
N PRO A 98 -13.84 4.11 -2.16
CA PRO A 98 -14.67 4.22 -3.36
C PRO A 98 -14.27 5.41 -4.25
N ALA A 99 -13.93 6.55 -3.66
CA ALA A 99 -13.42 7.70 -4.40
C ALA A 99 -12.06 7.41 -5.03
N PHE A 100 -11.17 6.74 -4.30
CA PHE A 100 -9.85 6.31 -4.79
C PHE A 100 -9.96 5.43 -6.04
N ASN A 101 -10.81 4.41 -6.01
CA ASN A 101 -11.04 3.53 -7.17
C ASN A 101 -11.86 4.19 -8.29
N GLY A 102 -12.67 5.20 -7.97
CA GLY A 102 -13.55 5.87 -8.92
C GLY A 102 -12.90 6.97 -9.74
N VAL A 103 -11.88 7.65 -9.22
CA VAL A 103 -11.40 8.94 -9.77
C VAL A 103 -10.87 8.85 -11.21
N LEU A 104 -10.26 7.73 -11.61
CA LEU A 104 -9.67 7.55 -12.95
C LEU A 104 -10.53 6.72 -13.91
N THR A 105 -11.79 6.44 -13.57
CA THR A 105 -12.64 5.52 -14.36
C THR A 105 -13.57 6.22 -15.36
N GLY A 106 -13.55 7.55 -15.42
CA GLY A 106 -14.35 8.35 -16.35
C GLY A 106 -15.84 8.05 -16.26
N ASN A 107 -16.46 7.68 -17.38
CA ASN A 107 -17.90 7.37 -17.44
C ASN A 107 -18.33 6.14 -16.61
N ARG A 108 -17.39 5.36 -16.08
CA ARG A 108 -17.66 4.20 -15.21
C ARG A 108 -17.56 4.53 -13.71
N GLN A 109 -17.44 5.81 -13.34
CA GLN A 109 -17.21 6.24 -11.96
C GLN A 109 -18.27 5.74 -10.98
N GLU A 110 -19.56 5.88 -11.30
CA GLU A 110 -20.65 5.41 -10.43
C GLU A 110 -20.57 3.89 -10.19
N THR A 111 -20.39 3.11 -11.27
CA THR A 111 -20.23 1.65 -11.18
C THR A 111 -18.99 1.27 -10.36
N SER A 112 -17.86 1.98 -10.53
CA SER A 112 -16.63 1.74 -9.76
C SER A 112 -16.84 2.00 -8.27
N ILE A 113 -17.52 3.09 -7.91
CA ILE A 113 -17.84 3.44 -6.53
C ILE A 113 -18.74 2.37 -5.90
N VAL A 114 -19.85 2.00 -6.56
CA VAL A 114 -20.79 0.99 -6.04
C VAL A 114 -20.11 -0.37 -5.87
N ASN A 115 -19.35 -0.82 -6.87
CA ASN A 115 -18.64 -2.09 -6.79
C ASN A 115 -17.57 -2.08 -5.68
N THR A 116 -16.91 -0.93 -5.45
CA THR A 116 -15.93 -0.81 -4.37
C THR A 116 -16.61 -0.92 -3.00
N VAL A 117 -17.75 -0.26 -2.78
CA VAL A 117 -18.52 -0.38 -1.53
C VAL A 117 -18.99 -1.81 -1.29
N LEU A 118 -19.51 -2.48 -2.32
CA LEU A 118 -19.95 -3.88 -2.23
C LEU A 118 -18.77 -4.81 -1.89
N SER A 119 -17.62 -4.62 -2.55
CA SER A 119 -16.40 -5.39 -2.28
C SER A 119 -15.91 -5.20 -0.84
N LEU A 120 -15.86 -3.96 -0.37
CA LEU A 120 -15.46 -3.61 1.00
C LEU A 120 -16.41 -4.13 2.08
N THR A 121 -17.69 -4.30 1.75
CA THR A 121 -18.69 -4.85 2.68
C THR A 121 -18.60 -6.37 2.75
N GLY A 122 -18.16 -7.02 1.67
CA GLY A 122 -18.06 -8.48 1.57
C GLY A 122 -16.70 -9.07 1.98
N SER A 123 -15.69 -8.24 2.24
CA SER A 123 -14.35 -8.65 2.70
C SER A 123 -14.28 -8.89 4.20
#